data_AF-A0AAW2PFT5-F1
#
_entry.id   AF-A0AAW2PFT5-F1
#
_cell.length_a   1.000
_cell.length_b   1.000
_cell.length_c   1.000
_cell.angle_alpha   90.00
_cell.angle_beta   90.00
_cell.angle_gamma   90.00
#
_symmetry.space_group_name_H-M   'P 1'
#
loop_
_entity.id
_entity.type
_entity.pdbx_description
1 polymer ?
#
loop_
_entity_poly.entity_id
_entity_poly.type
_entity_poly.pdbx_seq_one_letter_code
_entity_poly.pdbx_strand_id
1 'polypeptide(L)'
;MINRSWMRLYKREIQAAFRTDEIRRTPPTPQDEMRAGMSYFHETIWKGNPRVTPEVTRDVCLLARMMAANLYYSQIEDLMFELSMWRCSDELRVRADELHRSSKRDAKHYIEFWKTIPPNEPYRVILGDVRDKLYQTRERSRHLLAHGICDIPEEATYTNIEQSKPDFLRQVSTFGLSLVKLDIRQESDRHTDVLDAITKHLDIGSYRDWSEERRQEWLLSELASKRPLFGADLPKTEEIADVLDTFHILAELPSDCFGAYIISMATAPSDVLAVELLQRECKVRQPLRVVPLFEKLDDLEAAPAAVARLSRSTGTRTESKASKKS
;
A
#
# COMPACT_ATOMS: atom_id res chain seq x y z
N MET A 1 -7.39 -33.09 -39.47
CA MET A 1 -6.25 -32.34 -40.03
C MET A 1 -5.95 -31.16 -39.13
N ILE A 2 -4.88 -31.22 -38.32
CA ILE A 2 -4.41 -30.06 -37.58
C ILE A 2 -3.94 -29.03 -38.60
N ASN A 3 -4.54 -27.83 -38.57
CA ASN A 3 -4.33 -26.79 -39.58
C ASN A 3 -2.82 -26.46 -39.69
N ARG A 4 -2.24 -26.56 -40.89
CA ARG A 4 -0.82 -26.22 -41.16
C ARG A 4 -0.47 -24.77 -40.77
N SER A 5 -1.47 -23.90 -40.55
CA SER A 5 -1.28 -22.56 -39.98
C SER A 5 -0.94 -22.61 -38.49
N TRP A 6 -1.69 -23.38 -37.69
CA TRP A 6 -1.47 -23.54 -36.24
C TRP A 6 -0.11 -24.15 -35.94
N MET A 7 0.32 -25.13 -36.73
CA MET A 7 1.63 -25.77 -36.54
C MET A 7 2.80 -24.83 -36.88
N ARG A 8 2.61 -23.89 -37.81
CA ARG A 8 3.59 -22.84 -38.14
C ARG A 8 3.65 -21.77 -37.06
N LEU A 9 2.49 -21.34 -36.55
CA LEU A 9 2.40 -20.41 -35.44
C LEU A 9 3.07 -21.01 -34.19
N TYR A 10 2.71 -22.24 -33.83
CA TYR A 10 3.29 -22.94 -32.67
C TYR A 10 4.81 -23.06 -32.73
N LYS A 11 5.37 -23.44 -33.89
CA LYS A 11 6.83 -23.47 -34.08
C LYS A 11 7.48 -22.10 -33.98
N ARG A 12 6.80 -21.05 -34.47
CA ARG A 12 7.29 -19.67 -34.39
C ARG A 12 7.33 -19.18 -32.95
N GLU A 13 6.28 -19.43 -32.17
CA GLU A 13 6.21 -19.00 -30.77
C GLU A 13 7.21 -19.77 -29.88
N ILE A 14 7.39 -21.09 -30.08
CA ILE A 14 8.46 -21.85 -29.39
C ILE A 14 9.84 -21.30 -29.74
N GLN A 15 10.08 -21.00 -31.01
CA GLN A 15 11.37 -20.48 -31.45
C GLN A 15 11.61 -19.05 -30.95
N ALA A 16 10.55 -18.25 -30.80
CA ALA A 16 10.62 -16.94 -30.16
C ALA A 16 10.99 -17.08 -28.68
N ALA A 17 10.25 -17.88 -27.91
CA ALA A 17 10.51 -18.13 -26.48
C ALA A 17 11.91 -18.70 -26.21
N PHE A 18 12.41 -19.59 -27.09
CA PHE A 18 13.75 -20.14 -26.96
C PHE A 18 14.86 -19.14 -27.32
N ARG A 19 14.57 -18.18 -28.21
CA ARG A 19 15.54 -17.15 -28.63
C ARG A 19 15.55 -15.93 -27.71
N THR A 20 14.49 -15.70 -26.93
CA THR A 20 14.43 -14.59 -25.98
C THR A 20 15.22 -14.83 -24.69
N ASP A 21 15.79 -16.03 -24.48
CA ASP A 21 16.59 -16.40 -23.30
C ASP A 21 16.02 -15.83 -21.99
N GLU A 22 14.71 -16.03 -21.77
CA GLU A 22 13.99 -15.56 -20.56
C GLU A 22 14.44 -16.28 -19.28
N ILE A 23 15.33 -17.28 -19.41
CA ILE A 23 15.97 -17.94 -18.27
C ILE A 23 16.94 -16.94 -17.64
N ARG A 24 16.46 -16.28 -16.58
CA ARG A 24 17.27 -15.39 -15.76
C ARG A 24 18.53 -16.11 -15.26
N ARG A 25 19.69 -15.57 -15.65
CA ARG A 25 21.02 -16.05 -15.21
C ARG A 25 21.42 -15.50 -13.84
N THR A 26 20.69 -14.51 -13.33
CA THR A 26 20.88 -13.89 -12.02
C THR A 26 19.59 -13.96 -11.20
N PRO A 27 19.67 -14.08 -9.86
CA PRO A 27 18.48 -13.99 -9.01
C PRO A 27 17.71 -12.70 -9.28
N PRO A 28 16.36 -12.74 -9.30
CA PRO A 28 15.54 -11.56 -9.50
C PRO A 28 15.71 -10.56 -8.35
N THR A 29 15.56 -9.27 -8.65
CA THR A 29 15.42 -8.24 -7.61
C THR A 29 14.01 -8.27 -7.02
N PRO A 30 13.77 -7.69 -5.84
CA PRO A 30 12.42 -7.64 -5.31
C PRO A 30 11.40 -6.92 -6.19
N GLN A 31 11.81 -5.83 -6.85
CA GLN A 31 10.98 -5.12 -7.82
C GLN A 31 10.67 -6.00 -9.03
N ASP A 32 11.61 -6.85 -9.44
CA ASP A 32 11.41 -7.78 -10.55
C ASP A 32 10.44 -8.92 -10.19
N GLU A 33 10.57 -9.49 -8.99
CA GLU A 33 9.62 -10.48 -8.49
C GLU A 33 8.23 -9.88 -8.36
N MET A 34 8.12 -8.63 -7.90
CA MET A 34 6.85 -7.91 -7.87
C MET A 34 6.28 -7.73 -9.29
N ARG A 35 7.05 -7.22 -10.26
CA ARG A 35 6.57 -7.06 -11.64
C ARG A 35 6.13 -8.38 -12.27
N ALA A 36 6.87 -9.47 -12.01
CA ALA A 36 6.50 -10.81 -12.45
C ALA A 36 5.27 -11.36 -11.70
N GLY A 37 5.16 -11.14 -10.39
CA GLY A 37 3.98 -11.50 -9.60
C GLY A 37 2.74 -10.71 -10.02
N MET A 38 2.91 -9.47 -10.48
CA MET A 38 1.83 -8.64 -11.03
C MET A 38 1.44 -9.08 -12.46
N SER A 39 2.25 -9.88 -13.15
CA SER A 39 1.84 -10.53 -14.40
C SER A 39 1.03 -11.81 -14.17
N TYR A 40 1.14 -12.41 -12.97
CA TYR A 40 0.38 -13.58 -12.49
C TYR A 40 -0.13 -13.33 -11.05
N PHE A 41 -1.19 -12.53 -10.85
CA PHE A 41 -1.73 -12.17 -9.52
C PHE A 41 -2.16 -13.38 -8.63
N HIS A 42 -1.24 -14.20 -8.10
CA HIS A 42 -1.58 -15.21 -7.09
C HIS A 42 -0.52 -15.68 -6.07
N GLU A 43 0.74 -15.25 -6.07
CA GLU A 43 1.68 -15.69 -5.01
C GLU A 43 2.57 -14.56 -4.46
N THR A 44 2.49 -14.37 -3.14
CA THR A 44 3.24 -13.42 -2.33
C THR A 44 4.58 -14.04 -1.91
N ILE A 45 5.70 -13.56 -2.43
CA ILE A 45 7.03 -14.01 -2.02
C ILE A 45 7.69 -12.89 -1.25
N TRP A 46 7.61 -12.85 0.09
CA TRP A 46 8.60 -12.15 0.91
C TRP A 46 8.74 -12.82 2.28
N LYS A 47 9.82 -13.58 2.48
CA LYS A 47 10.32 -14.02 3.80
C LYS A 47 11.81 -13.72 3.90
N GLY A 48 12.21 -13.04 4.97
CA GLY A 48 13.59 -13.05 5.51
C GLY A 48 14.70 -12.64 4.54
N ASN A 49 14.45 -11.71 3.63
CA ASN A 49 15.44 -11.28 2.64
C ASN A 49 16.02 -9.90 3.02
N PRO A 50 17.30 -9.81 3.43
CA PRO A 50 17.95 -8.53 3.73
C PRO A 50 18.10 -7.60 2.51
N ARG A 51 17.64 -8.03 1.32
CA ARG A 51 17.55 -7.18 0.12
C ARG A 51 16.28 -6.33 0.06
N VAL A 52 15.31 -6.53 0.96
CA VAL A 52 14.09 -5.72 1.01
C VAL A 52 14.38 -4.53 1.92
N THR A 53 14.88 -3.45 1.31
CA THR A 53 15.12 -2.19 2.02
C THR A 53 13.85 -1.34 2.07
N PRO A 54 13.81 -0.27 2.87
CA PRO A 54 12.71 0.69 2.87
C PRO A 54 12.44 1.20 1.44
N GLU A 55 13.49 1.57 0.68
CA GLU A 55 13.35 2.08 -0.69
C GLU A 55 12.67 1.07 -1.62
N VAL A 56 12.99 -0.22 -1.49
CA VAL A 56 12.32 -1.29 -2.24
C VAL A 56 10.82 -1.32 -1.92
N THR A 57 10.45 -1.21 -0.65
CA THR A 57 9.05 -1.13 -0.21
C THR A 57 8.33 0.05 -0.87
N ARG A 58 8.98 1.23 -0.88
CA ARG A 58 8.45 2.43 -1.55
C ARG A 58 8.25 2.20 -3.03
N ASP A 59 9.26 1.67 -3.71
CA ASP A 59 9.22 1.42 -5.16
C ASP A 59 8.11 0.45 -5.54
N VAL A 60 7.96 -0.65 -4.80
CA VAL A 60 6.92 -1.65 -5.02
C VAL A 60 5.53 -1.02 -4.89
N CYS A 61 5.27 -0.24 -3.85
CA CYS A 61 3.98 0.44 -3.69
C CYS A 61 3.70 1.43 -4.83
N LEU A 62 4.69 2.25 -5.21
CA LEU A 62 4.55 3.21 -6.31
C LEU A 62 4.34 2.51 -7.67
N LEU A 63 5.03 1.40 -7.92
CA LEU A 63 4.82 0.56 -9.10
C LEU A 63 3.41 0.00 -9.14
N ALA A 64 2.90 -0.52 -8.02
CA ALA A 64 1.55 -1.08 -7.93
C ALA A 64 0.50 -0.02 -8.30
N ARG A 65 0.65 1.19 -7.74
CA ARG A 65 -0.22 2.34 -8.05
C ARG A 65 -0.13 2.77 -9.50
N MET A 66 1.08 2.82 -10.06
CA MET A 66 1.28 3.19 -11.45
C MET A 66 0.60 2.18 -12.40
N MET A 67 0.72 0.88 -12.09
CA MET A 67 0.06 -0.19 -12.85
C MET A 67 -1.47 -0.12 -12.73
N ALA A 68 -2.00 0.09 -11.52
CA ALA A 68 -3.43 0.28 -11.28
C ALA A 68 -3.98 1.45 -12.10
N ALA A 69 -3.32 2.61 -11.99
CA ALA A 69 -3.71 3.81 -12.70
C ALA A 69 -3.67 3.61 -14.21
N ASN A 70 -2.68 2.91 -14.74
CA ASN A 70 -2.57 2.63 -16.17
C ASN A 70 -3.67 1.68 -16.67
N LEU A 71 -4.03 0.65 -15.90
CA LEU A 71 -5.12 -0.27 -16.23
C LEU A 71 -6.47 0.45 -16.25
N TYR A 72 -6.77 1.26 -15.22
CA TYR A 72 -8.01 2.03 -15.18
C TYR A 72 -8.04 3.14 -16.22
N TYR A 73 -6.91 3.77 -16.52
CA TYR A 73 -6.82 4.80 -17.55
C TYR A 73 -7.29 4.25 -18.91
N SER A 74 -6.80 3.08 -19.31
CA SER A 74 -7.21 2.43 -20.57
C SER A 74 -8.70 2.09 -20.57
N GLN A 75 -9.23 1.55 -19.47
CA GLN A 75 -10.65 1.18 -19.39
C GLN A 75 -11.59 2.38 -19.39
N ILE A 76 -11.17 3.49 -18.78
CA ILE A 76 -11.93 4.73 -18.79
C ILE A 76 -12.05 5.28 -20.21
N GLU A 77 -10.98 5.22 -21.01
CA GLU A 77 -11.05 5.67 -22.40
C GLU A 77 -12.07 4.86 -23.20
N ASP A 78 -12.10 3.54 -23.05
CA ASP A 78 -13.11 2.68 -23.69
C ASP A 78 -14.53 3.01 -23.22
N LEU A 79 -14.73 3.19 -21.91
CA LEU A 79 -16.03 3.54 -21.34
C LEU A 79 -16.52 4.93 -21.81
N MET A 80 -15.59 5.88 -21.99
CA MET A 80 -15.90 7.18 -22.59
C MET A 80 -16.41 7.02 -24.01
N PHE A 81 -15.89 6.09 -24.82
CA PHE A 81 -16.43 5.84 -26.17
C PHE A 81 -17.88 5.33 -26.10
N GLU A 82 -18.17 4.37 -25.22
CA GLU A 82 -19.49 3.73 -25.09
C GLU A 82 -20.57 4.67 -24.53
N LEU A 83 -20.25 5.45 -23.48
CA LEU A 83 -21.23 6.26 -22.74
C LEU A 83 -21.44 7.66 -23.36
N SER A 84 -21.95 7.70 -24.59
CA SER A 84 -22.33 8.92 -25.33
C SER A 84 -23.72 9.47 -24.98
N MET A 85 -24.37 8.96 -23.93
CA MET A 85 -25.75 9.31 -23.58
C MET A 85 -25.84 10.73 -23.00
N TRP A 86 -26.93 11.44 -23.33
CA TRP A 86 -27.22 12.78 -22.83
C TRP A 86 -28.20 12.81 -21.64
N ARG A 87 -29.06 11.78 -21.51
CA ARG A 87 -30.04 11.69 -20.42
C ARG A 87 -29.36 11.25 -19.13
N CYS A 88 -29.50 12.06 -18.09
CA CYS A 88 -28.92 11.82 -16.77
C CYS A 88 -29.80 12.35 -15.64
N SER A 89 -29.54 11.90 -14.41
CA SER A 89 -30.16 12.45 -13.20
C SER A 89 -29.78 13.92 -13.00
N ASP A 90 -30.59 14.65 -12.24
CA ASP A 90 -30.32 16.06 -11.93
C ASP A 90 -29.02 16.23 -11.14
N GLU A 91 -28.69 15.30 -10.23
CA GLU A 91 -27.43 15.30 -9.49
C GLU A 91 -26.21 15.19 -10.42
N LEU A 92 -26.24 14.24 -11.38
CA LEU A 92 -25.13 14.06 -12.32
C LEU A 92 -24.96 15.30 -13.21
N ARG A 93 -26.07 15.93 -13.61
CA ARG A 93 -26.05 17.11 -14.47
C ARG A 93 -25.39 18.31 -13.80
N VAL A 94 -25.78 18.60 -12.55
CA VAL A 94 -25.15 19.66 -11.75
C VAL A 94 -23.64 19.41 -11.63
N ARG A 95 -23.25 18.17 -11.35
CA ARG A 95 -21.83 17.81 -11.20
C ARG A 95 -21.03 17.94 -12.50
N ALA A 96 -21.61 17.51 -13.63
CA ALA A 96 -20.98 17.65 -14.93
C ALA A 96 -20.80 19.12 -15.31
N ASP A 97 -21.79 19.97 -15.04
CA ASP A 97 -21.72 21.41 -15.29
C ASP A 97 -20.63 22.09 -14.45
N GLU A 98 -20.50 21.72 -13.17
CA GLU A 98 -19.42 22.20 -12.29
C GLU A 98 -18.04 21.86 -12.87
N LEU A 99 -17.84 20.58 -13.24
CA LEU A 99 -16.56 20.10 -13.76
C LEU A 99 -16.22 20.74 -15.10
N HIS A 100 -17.19 20.89 -15.99
CA HIS A 100 -17.02 21.55 -17.27
C HIS A 100 -16.58 23.01 -17.12
N ARG A 101 -17.11 23.73 -16.11
CA ARG A 101 -16.69 25.11 -15.80
C ARG A 101 -15.30 25.18 -15.18
N SER A 102 -14.93 24.20 -14.35
CA SER A 102 -13.61 24.16 -13.70
C SER A 102 -12.50 23.62 -14.60
N SER A 103 -12.84 22.90 -15.66
CA SER A 103 -11.86 22.29 -16.57
C SER A 103 -11.07 23.40 -17.28
N LYS A 104 -9.79 23.52 -16.90
CA LYS A 104 -8.86 24.42 -17.58
C LYS A 104 -8.66 23.90 -19.00
N ARG A 105 -8.82 24.77 -20.00
CA ARG A 105 -8.66 24.48 -21.45
C ARG A 105 -7.28 23.97 -21.88
N ASP A 106 -6.35 23.73 -20.95
CA ASP A 106 -4.93 23.43 -21.21
C ASP A 106 -4.60 21.93 -21.14
N ALA A 107 -5.49 21.10 -21.64
CA ALA A 107 -5.32 19.67 -21.77
C ALA A 107 -4.45 19.33 -23.01
N LYS A 108 -3.13 19.57 -22.95
CA LYS A 108 -2.19 19.41 -24.08
C LYS A 108 -1.74 17.96 -24.38
N HIS A 109 -2.23 16.96 -23.63
CA HIS A 109 -1.67 15.60 -23.65
C HIS A 109 -2.52 14.53 -24.36
N TYR A 110 -3.67 14.90 -24.94
CA TYR A 110 -4.64 13.92 -25.43
C TYR A 110 -4.61 13.75 -26.95
N ILE A 111 -4.97 12.54 -27.40
CA ILE A 111 -5.29 12.26 -28.79
C ILE A 111 -6.38 13.24 -29.26
N GLU A 112 -6.31 13.70 -30.51
CA GLU A 112 -7.18 14.74 -31.07
C GLU A 112 -8.67 14.53 -30.81
N PHE A 113 -9.09 13.26 -30.71
CA PHE A 113 -10.46 12.83 -30.48
C PHE A 113 -11.08 13.36 -29.18
N TRP A 114 -10.30 13.52 -28.10
CA TRP A 114 -10.82 13.97 -26.79
C TRP A 114 -10.43 15.40 -26.42
N LYS A 115 -9.96 16.22 -27.38
CA LYS A 115 -9.54 17.61 -27.15
C LYS A 115 -10.64 18.49 -26.53
N THR A 116 -11.91 18.19 -26.77
CA THR A 116 -13.03 18.91 -26.16
C THR A 116 -14.21 17.98 -25.99
N ILE A 117 -14.64 17.76 -24.75
CA ILE A 117 -15.84 16.97 -24.42
C ILE A 117 -17.04 17.92 -24.43
N PRO A 118 -18.08 17.65 -25.26
CA PRO A 118 -19.28 18.46 -25.28
C PRO A 118 -20.03 18.44 -23.94
N PRO A 119 -20.58 19.58 -23.46
CA PRO A 119 -21.30 19.64 -22.18
C PRO A 119 -22.62 18.85 -22.17
N ASN A 120 -23.19 18.56 -23.35
CA ASN A 120 -24.37 17.72 -23.49
C ASN A 120 -24.10 16.21 -23.30
N GLU A 121 -22.84 15.81 -23.04
CA GLU A 121 -22.43 14.44 -22.75
C GLU A 121 -21.95 14.33 -21.28
N PRO A 122 -22.85 14.40 -20.29
CA PRO A 122 -22.49 14.55 -18.88
C PRO A 122 -21.65 13.39 -18.34
N TYR A 123 -21.91 12.16 -18.78
CA TYR A 123 -21.11 10.99 -18.39
C TYR A 123 -19.66 11.10 -18.84
N ARG A 124 -19.41 11.55 -20.08
CA ARG A 124 -18.04 11.76 -20.59
C ARG A 124 -17.33 12.90 -19.88
N VAL A 125 -18.04 13.95 -19.45
CA VAL A 125 -17.45 15.02 -18.64
C VAL A 125 -16.96 14.48 -17.30
N ILE A 126 -17.77 13.66 -16.61
CA ILE A 126 -17.34 13.02 -15.35
C ILE A 126 -16.15 12.07 -15.60
N LEU A 127 -16.25 11.20 -16.61
CA LEU A 127 -15.20 10.22 -16.93
C LEU A 127 -13.90 10.89 -17.39
N GLY A 128 -13.99 12.05 -18.06
CA GLY A 128 -12.83 12.88 -18.40
C GLY A 128 -12.08 13.35 -17.16
N ASP A 129 -12.78 13.86 -16.13
CA ASP A 129 -12.15 14.23 -14.85
C ASP A 129 -11.49 13.02 -14.18
N VAL A 130 -12.15 11.85 -14.19
CA VAL A 130 -11.59 10.61 -13.65
C VAL A 130 -10.33 10.19 -14.40
N ARG A 131 -10.37 10.20 -15.74
CA ARG A 131 -9.23 9.91 -16.61
C ARG A 131 -8.05 10.82 -16.30
N ASP A 132 -8.31 12.12 -16.18
CA ASP A 132 -7.27 13.13 -15.97
C ASP A 132 -6.61 12.93 -14.59
N LYS A 133 -7.38 12.63 -13.55
CA LYS A 133 -6.84 12.27 -12.23
C LYS A 133 -6.06 10.95 -12.25
N LEU A 134 -6.51 9.94 -13.00
CA LEU A 134 -5.77 8.69 -13.18
C LEU A 134 -4.44 8.93 -13.89
N TYR A 135 -4.42 9.79 -14.91
CA TYR A 135 -3.20 10.20 -15.58
C TYR A 135 -2.24 10.89 -14.62
N GLN A 136 -2.70 11.88 -13.85
CA GLN A 136 -1.87 12.56 -12.85
C GLN A 136 -1.36 11.59 -11.77
N THR A 137 -2.18 10.63 -11.36
CA THR A 137 -1.77 9.57 -10.40
C THR A 137 -0.65 8.71 -10.99
N ARG A 138 -0.78 8.29 -12.25
CA ARG A 138 0.25 7.51 -12.96
C ARG A 138 1.55 8.30 -13.10
N GLU A 139 1.47 9.54 -13.57
CA GLU A 139 2.66 10.39 -13.76
C GLU A 139 3.33 10.75 -12.43
N ARG A 140 2.55 10.97 -11.37
CA ARG A 140 3.10 11.18 -10.02
C ARG A 140 3.89 9.97 -9.55
N SER A 141 3.32 8.77 -9.64
CA SER A 141 4.05 7.54 -9.29
C SER A 141 5.31 7.36 -10.14
N ARG A 142 5.22 7.64 -11.46
CA ARG A 142 6.37 7.56 -12.37
C ARG A 142 7.49 8.54 -11.99
N HIS A 143 7.17 9.78 -11.67
CA HIS A 143 8.15 10.78 -11.25
C HIS A 143 8.79 10.43 -9.91
N LEU A 144 8.00 9.98 -8.93
CA LEU A 144 8.51 9.55 -7.63
C LEU A 144 9.44 8.32 -7.74
N LEU A 145 9.19 7.42 -8.68
CA LEU A 145 10.06 6.28 -8.99
C LEU A 145 11.35 6.68 -9.72
N ALA A 146 11.26 7.62 -10.67
CA ALA A 146 12.40 7.99 -11.51
C ALA A 146 13.35 9.01 -10.83
N HIS A 147 12.80 9.91 -10.02
CA HIS A 147 13.51 11.09 -9.53
C HIS A 147 13.36 11.31 -8.01
N GLY A 148 12.52 10.52 -7.32
CA GLY A 148 12.23 10.71 -5.89
C GLY A 148 11.30 11.89 -5.58
N ILE A 149 11.19 12.88 -6.48
CA ILE A 149 10.45 14.14 -6.32
C ILE A 149 9.37 14.25 -7.42
N CYS A 150 8.25 14.90 -7.11
CA CYS A 150 7.19 15.15 -8.08
C CYS A 150 6.54 16.53 -7.88
N ASP A 151 6.37 17.27 -8.98
CA ASP A 151 5.69 18.58 -9.00
C ASP A 151 4.16 18.48 -9.09
N ILE A 152 3.62 17.28 -9.37
CA ILE A 152 2.17 17.05 -9.42
C ILE A 152 1.67 17.04 -7.97
N PRO A 153 0.77 17.95 -7.57
CA PRO A 153 0.30 18.03 -6.19
C PRO A 153 -0.54 16.81 -5.80
N GLU A 154 -0.58 16.49 -4.51
CA GLU A 154 -1.28 15.30 -4.00
C GLU A 154 -2.80 15.39 -4.25
N GLU A 155 -3.38 16.58 -4.11
CA GLU A 155 -4.80 16.87 -4.40
C GLU A 155 -5.21 16.68 -5.87
N ALA A 156 -4.26 16.64 -6.81
CA ALA A 156 -4.54 16.35 -8.22
C ALA A 156 -4.58 14.83 -8.51
N THR A 157 -4.28 13.99 -7.51
CA THR A 157 -4.22 12.54 -7.64
C THR A 157 -5.28 11.87 -6.78
N TYR A 158 -5.55 10.59 -7.06
CA TYR A 158 -6.38 9.79 -6.18
C TYR A 158 -5.55 9.33 -4.98
N THR A 159 -6.01 9.68 -3.77
CA THR A 159 -5.40 9.24 -2.51
C THR A 159 -6.22 8.17 -1.78
N ASN A 160 -7.52 8.05 -2.09
CA ASN A 160 -8.39 7.03 -1.54
C ASN A 160 -9.48 6.62 -2.55
N ILE A 161 -9.88 5.36 -2.49
CA ILE A 161 -11.02 4.76 -3.20
C ILE A 161 -12.33 5.49 -2.87
N GLU A 162 -12.51 6.03 -1.66
CA GLU A 162 -13.73 6.79 -1.31
C GLU A 162 -13.94 8.05 -2.18
N GLN A 163 -12.88 8.55 -2.82
CA GLN A 163 -12.96 9.65 -3.78
C GLN A 163 -13.46 9.20 -5.16
N SER A 164 -13.47 7.89 -5.43
CA SER A 164 -14.13 7.28 -6.57
C SER A 164 -15.57 6.91 -6.18
N LYS A 165 -16.57 7.57 -6.79
CA LYS A 165 -18.00 7.33 -6.46
C LYS A 165 -18.40 5.85 -6.67
N PRO A 166 -19.44 5.34 -5.98
CA PRO A 166 -19.66 3.90 -5.73
C PRO A 166 -20.00 3.03 -6.94
N ASP A 167 -20.43 3.62 -8.06
CA ASP A 167 -20.87 2.85 -9.23
C ASP A 167 -19.76 2.62 -10.27
N PHE A 168 -18.53 3.04 -9.95
CA PHE A 168 -17.37 2.74 -10.78
C PHE A 168 -16.84 1.33 -10.46
N LEU A 169 -17.11 0.40 -11.39
CA LEU A 169 -16.57 -0.96 -11.58
C LEU A 169 -16.25 -1.72 -10.29
N ARG A 170 -16.90 -2.88 -10.10
CA ARG A 170 -16.51 -3.91 -9.11
C ARG A 170 -14.98 -4.11 -9.04
N GLN A 171 -14.27 -3.89 -10.15
CA GLN A 171 -12.81 -3.87 -10.20
C GLN A 171 -12.16 -2.86 -9.25
N VAL A 172 -12.57 -1.58 -9.21
CA VAL A 172 -11.99 -0.60 -8.27
C VAL A 172 -12.35 -0.95 -6.83
N SER A 173 -13.56 -1.47 -6.59
CA SER A 173 -13.94 -1.99 -5.27
C SER A 173 -13.11 -3.21 -4.84
N THR A 174 -12.73 -4.07 -5.78
CA THR A 174 -11.96 -5.30 -5.52
C THR A 174 -10.45 -5.04 -5.40
N PHE A 175 -9.89 -4.25 -6.31
CA PHE A 175 -8.45 -4.08 -6.50
C PHE A 175 -7.93 -2.73 -5.99
N GLY A 176 -8.81 -1.76 -5.75
CA GLY A 176 -8.42 -0.43 -5.29
C GLY A 176 -7.47 0.29 -6.25
N LEU A 177 -6.74 1.28 -5.74
CA LEU A 177 -5.78 2.09 -6.51
C LEU A 177 -4.35 1.54 -6.51
N SER A 178 -4.14 0.40 -5.86
CA SER A 178 -2.83 -0.24 -5.71
C SER A 178 -2.82 -1.68 -6.25
N LEU A 179 -3.95 -2.19 -6.76
CA LEU A 179 -4.23 -3.58 -7.16
C LEU A 179 -4.17 -4.59 -6.02
N VAL A 180 -3.11 -4.53 -5.22
CA VAL A 180 -2.86 -5.34 -4.03
C VAL A 180 -2.44 -4.43 -2.88
N LYS A 181 -2.74 -4.89 -1.66
CA LYS A 181 -2.24 -4.29 -0.43
C LYS A 181 -0.99 -5.06 -0.01
N LEU A 182 0.06 -4.33 0.33
CA LEU A 182 1.31 -4.90 0.78
C LEU A 182 1.26 -5.10 2.30
N ASP A 183 1.42 -6.34 2.74
CA ASP A 183 1.67 -6.65 4.15
C ASP A 183 3.17 -6.39 4.45
N ILE A 184 3.43 -5.69 5.54
CA ILE A 184 4.78 -5.43 6.04
C ILE A 184 5.11 -6.50 7.07
N ARG A 185 6.31 -7.07 7.05
CA ARG A 185 6.70 -8.12 7.99
C ARG A 185 8.10 -7.85 8.53
N GLN A 186 8.24 -7.87 9.85
CA GLN A 186 9.53 -7.74 10.54
C GLN A 186 9.56 -8.64 11.79
N GLU A 187 10.73 -9.04 12.27
CA GLU A 187 10.88 -9.84 13.50
C GLU A 187 10.79 -8.97 14.78
N SER A 188 10.25 -9.55 15.85
CA SER A 188 10.01 -8.89 17.15
C SER A 188 11.29 -8.35 17.81
N ASP A 189 12.42 -9.06 17.67
CA ASP A 189 13.70 -8.65 18.25
C ASP A 189 14.19 -7.31 17.69
N ARG A 190 13.90 -7.00 16.42
CA ARG A 190 14.29 -5.73 15.80
C ARG A 190 13.53 -4.55 16.39
N HIS A 191 12.26 -4.74 16.74
CA HIS A 191 11.50 -3.71 17.46
C HIS A 191 12.06 -3.53 18.87
N THR A 192 12.46 -4.63 19.51
CA THR A 192 13.11 -4.61 20.82
C THR A 192 14.43 -3.83 20.77
N ASP A 193 15.26 -4.01 19.75
CA ASP A 193 16.51 -3.25 19.57
C ASP A 193 16.29 -1.75 19.42
N VAL A 194 15.27 -1.35 18.66
CA VAL A 194 14.91 0.07 18.50
C VAL A 194 14.49 0.67 19.85
N LEU A 195 13.61 -0.01 20.59
CA LEU A 195 13.15 0.47 21.90
C LEU A 195 14.27 0.47 22.94
N ASP A 196 15.19 -0.50 22.87
CA ASP A 196 16.36 -0.57 23.74
C ASP A 196 17.33 0.59 23.48
N ALA A 197 17.58 0.93 22.22
CA ALA A 197 18.38 2.10 21.87
C ALA A 197 17.72 3.40 22.35
N ILE A 198 16.40 3.53 22.22
CA ILE A 198 15.64 4.68 22.72
C ILE A 198 15.75 4.80 24.24
N THR A 199 15.48 3.71 24.98
CA THR A 199 15.51 3.73 26.45
C THR A 199 16.90 4.00 27.01
N LYS A 200 17.95 3.48 26.37
CA LYS A 200 19.35 3.78 26.71
C LYS A 200 19.72 5.23 26.43
N HIS A 201 19.29 5.77 25.30
CA HIS A 201 19.54 7.18 24.93
C HIS A 201 18.85 8.17 25.89
N LEU A 202 17.67 7.80 26.39
CA LEU A 202 16.91 8.59 27.36
C LEU A 202 17.39 8.40 28.81
N ASP A 203 18.39 7.54 29.06
CA ASP A 203 18.92 7.18 30.38
C ASP A 203 17.85 6.66 31.36
N ILE A 204 16.85 5.94 30.85
CA ILE A 204 15.76 5.34 31.65
C ILE A 204 15.93 3.82 31.85
N GLY A 205 16.99 3.25 31.28
CA GLY A 205 17.36 1.84 31.41
C GLY A 205 17.51 1.14 30.06
N SER A 206 17.41 -0.19 30.10
CA SER A 206 17.57 -1.08 28.95
C SER A 206 16.27 -1.87 28.78
N TYR A 207 15.48 -1.52 27.77
CA TYR A 207 14.21 -2.19 27.46
C TYR A 207 14.39 -3.71 27.30
N ARG A 208 15.54 -4.14 26.74
CA ARG A 208 15.86 -5.55 26.55
C ARG A 208 15.97 -6.31 27.88
N ASP A 209 16.45 -5.66 28.93
CA ASP A 209 16.64 -6.28 30.26
C ASP A 209 15.39 -6.24 31.14
N TRP A 210 14.32 -5.56 30.71
CA TRP A 210 13.09 -5.48 31.48
C TRP A 210 12.25 -6.76 31.39
N SER A 211 11.55 -7.07 32.49
CA SER A 211 10.52 -8.11 32.48
C SER A 211 9.34 -7.72 31.59
N GLU A 212 8.56 -8.71 31.15
CA GLU A 212 7.40 -8.49 30.30
C GLU A 212 6.38 -7.51 30.92
N GLU A 213 6.14 -7.62 32.22
CA GLU A 213 5.23 -6.72 32.95
C GLU A 213 5.74 -5.27 32.89
N ARG A 214 7.04 -5.06 33.11
CA ARG A 214 7.64 -3.73 33.06
C ARG A 214 7.63 -3.15 31.65
N ARG A 215 7.87 -3.98 30.63
CA ARG A 215 7.74 -3.57 29.21
C ARG A 215 6.32 -3.11 28.91
N GLN A 216 5.31 -3.88 29.30
CA GLN A 216 3.91 -3.51 29.10
C GLN A 216 3.54 -2.22 29.82
N GLU A 217 3.92 -2.08 31.10
CA GLU A 217 3.65 -0.87 31.89
C GLU A 217 4.24 0.38 31.23
N TRP A 218 5.51 0.32 30.82
CA TRP A 218 6.17 1.42 30.14
C TRP A 218 5.53 1.73 28.80
N LEU A 219 5.30 0.73 27.94
CA LEU A 219 4.67 0.92 26.62
C LEU A 219 3.28 1.53 26.74
N LEU A 220 2.46 1.06 27.67
CA LEU A 220 1.12 1.61 27.90
C LEU A 220 1.19 3.05 28.43
N SER A 221 2.16 3.37 29.30
CA SER A 221 2.37 4.74 29.76
C SER A 221 2.75 5.67 28.62
N GLU A 222 3.65 5.25 27.73
CA GLU A 222 4.08 6.03 26.58
C GLU A 222 2.96 6.14 25.55
N LEU A 223 2.20 5.07 25.29
CA LEU A 223 1.03 5.07 24.42
C LEU A 223 -0.09 6.01 24.90
N ALA A 224 -0.23 6.22 26.22
CA ALA A 224 -1.14 7.20 26.79
C ALA A 224 -0.58 8.64 26.77
N SER A 225 0.75 8.78 26.75
CA SER A 225 1.44 10.07 26.68
C SER A 225 1.26 10.75 25.32
N LYS A 226 1.24 12.09 25.33
CA LYS A 226 1.24 12.94 24.11
C LYS A 226 2.62 13.50 23.77
N ARG A 227 3.61 13.24 24.62
CA ARG A 227 4.98 13.72 24.43
C ARG A 227 5.67 12.86 23.36
N PRO A 228 6.39 13.47 22.40
CA PRO A 228 7.26 12.71 21.49
C PRO A 228 8.36 11.96 22.25
N LEU A 229 8.55 10.70 21.91
CA LEU A 229 9.45 9.78 22.62
C LEU A 229 10.93 10.02 22.28
N PHE A 230 11.25 10.23 21.00
CA PHE A 230 12.62 10.45 20.53
C PHE A 230 12.73 11.53 19.46
N GLY A 231 13.91 12.16 19.37
CA GLY A 231 14.25 13.18 18.39
C GLY A 231 15.17 12.66 17.28
N ALA A 232 15.63 13.57 16.42
CA ALA A 232 16.58 13.27 15.35
C ALA A 232 18.00 12.92 15.86
N ASP A 233 18.25 13.11 17.15
CA ASP A 233 19.51 12.88 17.85
C ASP A 233 19.73 11.43 18.31
N LEU A 234 18.72 10.56 18.15
CA LEU A 234 18.83 9.15 18.50
C LEU A 234 19.98 8.48 17.71
N PRO A 235 20.98 7.86 18.38
CA PRO A 235 22.01 7.08 17.70
C PRO A 235 21.39 5.83 17.05
N LYS A 236 21.61 5.65 15.75
CA LYS A 236 21.05 4.54 14.98
C LYS A 236 22.17 3.67 14.41
N THR A 237 22.08 2.36 14.65
CA THR A 237 22.78 1.37 13.83
C THR A 237 22.08 1.27 12.47
N GLU A 238 22.73 0.65 11.48
CA GLU A 238 22.11 0.36 10.18
C GLU A 238 20.79 -0.41 10.34
N GLU A 239 20.76 -1.33 11.29
CA GLU A 239 19.62 -2.17 11.61
C GLU A 239 18.43 -1.41 12.22
N ILE A 240 18.72 -0.44 13.09
CA ILE A 240 17.71 0.44 13.71
C ILE A 240 17.20 1.45 12.69
N ALA A 241 18.09 1.97 11.84
CA ALA A 241 17.73 2.89 10.77
C ALA A 241 16.74 2.22 9.81
N ASP A 242 17.02 0.99 9.36
CA ASP A 242 16.14 0.21 8.48
C ASP A 242 14.70 0.07 9.02
N VAL A 243 14.55 -0.23 10.32
CA VAL A 243 13.23 -0.35 10.96
C VAL A 243 12.51 1.00 11.01
N LEU A 244 13.19 2.07 11.41
CA LEU A 244 12.61 3.41 11.51
C LEU A 244 12.24 3.98 10.13
N ASP A 245 13.11 3.78 9.14
CA ASP A 245 12.91 4.22 7.77
C ASP A 245 11.74 3.48 7.11
N THR A 246 11.55 2.19 7.44
CA THR A 246 10.34 1.45 7.05
C THR A 246 9.09 2.15 7.57
N PHE A 247 9.04 2.55 8.86
CA PHE A 247 7.88 3.28 9.39
C PHE A 247 7.71 4.67 8.79
N HIS A 248 8.80 5.37 8.44
CA HIS A 248 8.72 6.65 7.72
C HIS A 248 8.09 6.50 6.33
N ILE A 249 8.34 5.39 5.64
CA ILE A 249 7.66 5.09 4.37
C ILE A 249 6.17 4.81 4.57
N LEU A 250 5.79 4.13 5.66
CA LEU A 250 4.38 3.96 6.01
C LEU A 250 3.68 5.29 6.32
N ALA A 251 4.43 6.30 6.81
CA ALA A 251 3.90 7.64 7.06
C ALA A 251 3.85 8.52 5.79
N GLU A 252 4.74 8.29 4.81
CA GLU A 252 4.79 9.02 3.53
C GLU A 252 3.71 8.53 2.56
N LEU A 253 3.54 7.22 2.43
CA LEU A 253 2.70 6.63 1.40
C LEU A 253 1.20 6.55 1.79
N PRO A 254 0.28 6.59 0.82
CA PRO A 254 -1.14 6.37 1.06
C PRO A 254 -1.43 5.03 1.74
N SER A 255 -2.33 5.04 2.72
CA SER A 255 -2.67 3.85 3.53
C SER A 255 -3.35 2.73 2.73
N ASP A 256 -3.91 3.04 1.57
CA ASP A 256 -4.50 2.05 0.65
C ASP A 256 -3.44 1.16 -0.03
N CYS A 257 -2.14 1.51 0.07
CA CYS A 257 -1.02 0.68 -0.36
C CYS A 257 -0.77 -0.51 0.58
N PHE A 258 -1.20 -0.42 1.84
CA PHE A 258 -0.77 -1.34 2.88
C PHE A 258 -1.91 -2.20 3.43
N GLY A 259 -1.54 -3.40 3.85
CA GLY A 259 -2.41 -4.34 4.55
C GLY A 259 -2.12 -4.33 6.05
N ALA A 260 -1.59 -5.43 6.55
CA ALA A 260 -1.21 -5.62 7.95
C ALA A 260 0.29 -5.40 8.18
N TYR A 261 0.65 -5.07 9.42
CA TYR A 261 2.01 -5.16 9.93
C TYR A 261 2.15 -6.48 10.71
N ILE A 262 2.88 -7.44 10.16
CA ILE A 262 3.08 -8.77 10.71
C ILE A 262 4.37 -8.81 11.54
N ILE A 263 4.26 -9.23 12.78
CA ILE A 263 5.41 -9.43 13.67
C ILE A 263 5.79 -10.90 13.64
N SER A 264 6.94 -11.21 13.04
CA SER A 264 7.52 -12.57 13.06
C SER A 264 8.08 -12.89 14.44
N MET A 265 8.06 -14.16 14.82
CA MET A 265 8.58 -14.61 16.12
C MET A 265 7.96 -13.83 17.30
N ALA A 266 6.67 -13.51 17.19
CA ALA A 266 5.95 -12.84 18.27
C ALA A 266 5.75 -13.82 19.43
N THR A 267 6.03 -13.37 20.65
CA THR A 267 5.98 -14.19 21.87
C THR A 267 5.07 -13.58 22.93
N ALA A 268 4.98 -12.26 23.00
CA ALA A 268 4.36 -11.57 24.12
C ALA A 268 3.52 -10.34 23.70
N PRO A 269 2.59 -9.87 24.56
CA PRO A 269 1.85 -8.63 24.32
C PRO A 269 2.73 -7.41 24.07
N SER A 270 3.91 -7.31 24.70
CA SER A 270 4.84 -6.20 24.47
C SER A 270 5.23 -6.06 23.00
N ASP A 271 5.31 -7.16 22.25
CA ASP A 271 5.73 -7.14 20.84
C ASP A 271 4.73 -6.35 19.99
N VAL A 272 3.43 -6.56 20.24
CA VAL A 272 2.36 -5.83 19.56
C VAL A 272 2.37 -4.36 19.98
N LEU A 273 2.45 -4.09 21.27
CA LEU A 273 2.45 -2.71 21.81
C LEU A 273 3.68 -1.91 21.36
N ALA A 274 4.83 -2.56 21.17
CA ALA A 274 6.04 -1.95 20.63
C ALA A 274 5.83 -1.41 19.23
N VAL A 275 5.24 -2.20 18.33
CA VAL A 275 4.93 -1.76 16.97
C VAL A 275 3.87 -0.64 16.96
N GLU A 276 2.83 -0.74 17.79
CA GLU A 276 1.83 0.34 17.93
C GLU A 276 2.49 1.67 18.35
N LEU A 277 3.43 1.62 19.31
CA LEU A 277 4.18 2.79 19.74
C LEU A 277 5.06 3.35 18.62
N LEU A 278 5.82 2.49 17.92
CA LEU A 278 6.70 2.91 16.84
C LEU A 278 5.93 3.51 15.65
N GLN A 279 4.78 2.94 15.27
CA GLN A 279 3.91 3.53 14.24
C GLN A 279 3.47 4.95 14.63
N ARG A 280 3.09 5.15 15.89
CA ARG A 280 2.69 6.47 16.40
C ARG A 280 3.85 7.46 16.39
N GLU A 281 5.01 7.09 16.94
CA GLU A 281 6.18 7.96 17.04
C GLU A 281 6.74 8.34 15.66
N CYS A 282 6.67 7.43 14.69
CA CYS A 282 7.05 7.68 13.30
C CYS A 282 5.98 8.44 12.50
N LYS A 283 4.89 8.86 13.14
CA LYS A 283 3.81 9.68 12.58
C LYS A 283 3.03 9.01 11.45
N VAL A 284 2.84 7.69 11.53
CA VAL A 284 1.97 6.95 10.60
C VAL A 284 0.53 7.45 10.82
N ARG A 285 -0.01 8.17 9.83
CA ARG A 285 -1.32 8.86 9.94
C ARG A 285 -2.47 7.91 10.20
N GLN A 286 -2.43 6.75 9.58
CA GLN A 286 -3.38 5.65 9.75
C GLN A 286 -2.59 4.38 10.05
N PRO A 287 -2.37 4.06 11.35
CA PRO A 287 -1.61 2.89 11.75
C PRO A 287 -2.15 1.61 11.10
N LEU A 288 -1.26 0.76 10.61
CA LEU A 288 -1.58 -0.55 10.08
C LEU A 288 -2.04 -1.45 11.23
N ARG A 289 -2.93 -2.39 10.88
CA ARG A 289 -3.32 -3.45 11.81
C ARG A 289 -2.10 -4.31 12.14
N VAL A 290 -1.70 -4.33 13.41
CA VAL A 290 -0.61 -5.18 13.89
C VAL A 290 -1.11 -6.62 14.08
N VAL A 291 -0.37 -7.59 13.54
CA VAL A 291 -0.70 -9.01 13.53
C VAL A 291 0.48 -9.81 14.10
N PRO A 292 0.40 -10.34 15.33
CA PRO A 292 1.43 -11.22 15.85
C PRO A 292 1.40 -12.57 15.13
N LEU A 293 2.56 -13.05 14.69
CA LEU A 293 2.75 -14.39 14.15
C LEU A 293 3.49 -15.24 15.19
N PHE A 294 2.74 -16.12 15.85
CA PHE A 294 3.26 -17.12 16.79
C PHE A 294 3.79 -18.32 16.00
N GLU A 295 5.10 -18.58 16.07
CA GLU A 295 5.77 -19.58 15.22
C GLU A 295 6.21 -20.83 16.00
N LYS A 296 6.63 -20.70 17.27
CA LYS A 296 7.03 -21.85 18.10
C LYS A 296 5.83 -22.48 18.80
N LEU A 297 6.01 -23.74 19.23
CA LEU A 297 4.97 -24.47 19.96
C LEU A 297 4.58 -23.74 21.26
N ASP A 298 5.56 -23.33 22.05
CA ASP A 298 5.34 -22.60 23.30
C ASP A 298 4.60 -21.26 23.06
N ASP A 299 4.92 -20.57 21.96
CA ASP A 299 4.27 -19.33 21.56
C ASP A 299 2.80 -19.56 21.21
N LEU A 300 2.49 -20.67 20.51
CA LEU A 300 1.12 -21.07 20.17
C LEU A 300 0.31 -21.44 21.41
N GLU A 301 0.91 -22.08 22.40
CA GLU A 301 0.26 -22.39 23.68
C GLU A 301 -0.02 -21.12 24.50
N ALA A 302 0.88 -20.15 24.48
CA ALA A 302 0.74 -18.87 25.18
C ALA A 302 -0.17 -17.86 24.45
N ALA A 303 -0.39 -18.03 23.14
CA ALA A 303 -1.12 -17.09 22.29
C ALA A 303 -2.51 -16.67 22.81
N PRO A 304 -3.39 -17.58 23.30
CA PRO A 304 -4.70 -17.18 23.82
C PRO A 304 -4.60 -16.23 25.00
N ALA A 305 -3.63 -16.45 25.90
CA ALA A 305 -3.40 -15.59 27.06
C ALA A 305 -2.86 -14.21 26.64
N ALA A 306 -1.93 -14.18 25.67
CA ALA A 306 -1.37 -12.94 25.13
C ALA A 306 -2.47 -12.07 24.47
N VAL A 307 -3.29 -12.66 23.60
CA VAL A 307 -4.39 -11.96 22.92
C VAL A 307 -5.45 -11.46 23.92
N ALA A 308 -5.79 -12.27 24.93
CA ALA A 308 -6.73 -11.87 25.96
C ALA A 308 -6.22 -10.68 26.79
N ARG A 309 -4.91 -10.60 27.07
CA ARG A 309 -4.31 -9.44 27.75
C ARG A 309 -4.35 -8.19 26.86
N LEU A 310 -3.98 -8.30 25.58
CA LEU A 310 -4.03 -7.18 24.63
C LEU A 310 -5.43 -6.57 24.50
N SER A 311 -6.47 -7.40 24.41
CA SER A 311 -7.85 -6.92 24.31
C SER A 311 -8.31 -6.15 25.57
N ARG A 312 -7.76 -6.50 26.74
CA ARG A 312 -8.06 -5.80 28.01
C ARG A 312 -7.28 -4.49 28.16
N SER A 313 -6.02 -4.44 27.72
CA SER A 313 -5.13 -3.29 27.93
C SER A 313 -5.37 -2.15 26.95
N THR A 314 -5.70 -2.45 25.69
CA THR A 314 -5.81 -1.44 24.62
C THR A 314 -7.18 -0.77 24.56
N GLY A 315 -8.15 -1.18 25.39
CA GLY A 315 -9.54 -0.70 25.29
C GLY A 315 -10.17 -0.95 23.92
N THR A 316 -9.52 -1.76 23.06
CA THR A 316 -10.03 -2.14 21.74
C THR A 316 -11.19 -3.10 21.98
N ARG A 317 -12.38 -2.49 22.00
CA ARG A 317 -13.64 -3.14 21.67
C ARG A 317 -13.36 -3.89 20.37
N THR A 318 -13.25 -5.21 20.46
CA THR A 318 -13.19 -6.08 19.31
C THR A 318 -14.46 -5.81 18.50
N GLU A 319 -14.36 -4.96 17.48
CA GLU A 319 -15.31 -4.92 16.37
C GLU A 319 -15.09 -6.16 15.49
N SER A 320 -15.14 -7.32 16.13
CA SER A 320 -15.66 -8.51 15.50
C SER A 320 -17.14 -8.24 15.26
N LYS A 321 -17.47 -7.68 14.10
CA LYS A 321 -18.83 -7.77 13.54
C LYS A 321 -19.09 -9.24 13.21
N ALA A 322 -19.27 -10.06 14.24
CA ALA A 322 -19.99 -11.30 14.12
C ALA A 322 -21.43 -10.93 13.77
N SER A 323 -21.73 -11.00 12.47
CA SER A 323 -23.07 -10.95 11.92
C SER A 323 -23.91 -12.04 12.57
N LYS A 324 -24.58 -11.71 13.69
CA LYS A 324 -25.77 -12.41 14.14
C LYS A 324 -26.88 -12.05 13.16
N LYS A 325 -26.94 -12.80 12.06
CA LYS A 325 -28.23 -13.06 11.41
C LYS A 325 -28.96 -14.06 12.32
N SER A 326 -29.85 -13.53 13.16
CA SER A 326 -31.05 -14.27 13.57
C SER A 326 -32.05 -14.27 12.42
#